data_AF-A0A522B415-F1
#
_entry.id   AF-A0A522B415-F1
#
_cell.length_a   1.000
_cell.length_b   1.000
_cell.length_c   1.000
_cell.angle_alpha   90.00
_cell.angle_beta   90.00
_cell.angle_gamma   90.00
#
_symmetry.space_group_name_H-M   'P 1'
#
loop_
_entity.id
_entity.type
_entity.pdbx_description
1 polymer ?
#
loop_
_entity_poly.entity_id
_entity_poly.type
_entity_poly.pdbx_seq_one_letter_code
_entity_poly.pdbx_strand_id
1 'polypeptide(L)'
;MENDLTARLKDVLKNYKDIPLDFAMEHVRDTIKKRTIKAFHVNKHIPQGYEDQGAFNLLIVTAGNHLFDCVVGEEYFRYDVVAVKALDKVQVMDGQWENKETNKTETFLSLRLSHSDESHVALALEDGERPSIKALTDVILAIRNPEN
;
A
#
# COMPACT_ATOMS: atom_id res chain seq x y z
N MET A 1 -5.50 22.87 0.99
CA MET A 1 -6.76 22.15 0.72
C MET A 1 -6.43 20.67 0.80
N GLU A 2 -6.97 19.96 1.79
CA GLU A 2 -6.77 18.50 1.92
C GLU A 2 -7.49 17.84 0.74
N ASN A 3 -6.80 16.97 -0.02
CA ASN A 3 -7.45 16.27 -1.12
C ASN A 3 -8.34 15.14 -0.57
N ASP A 4 -9.37 14.77 -1.32
CA ASP A 4 -10.34 13.74 -0.93
C ASP A 4 -9.67 12.43 -0.46
N LEU A 5 -8.58 12.05 -1.12
CA LEU A 5 -7.81 10.85 -0.77
C LEU A 5 -7.07 10.95 0.57
N THR A 6 -6.61 12.13 1.00
CA THR A 6 -6.00 12.30 2.33
C THR A 6 -7.06 12.17 3.42
N ALA A 7 -8.26 12.74 3.20
CA ALA A 7 -9.38 12.56 4.12
C ALA A 7 -9.82 11.09 4.20
N ARG A 8 -9.88 10.41 3.06
CA ARG A 8 -10.17 8.97 2.99
C ARG A 8 -9.10 8.12 3.68
N LEU A 9 -7.82 8.44 3.50
CA LEU A 9 -6.73 7.76 4.20
C LEU A 9 -6.90 7.93 5.71
N LYS A 10 -7.13 9.16 6.18
CA LYS A 10 -7.37 9.44 7.59
C LYS A 10 -8.53 8.62 8.14
N ASP A 11 -9.61 8.46 7.38
CA ASP A 11 -10.76 7.66 7.77
C ASP A 11 -10.44 6.16 7.88
N VAL A 12 -9.72 5.61 6.89
CA VAL A 12 -9.26 4.20 6.92
C VAL A 12 -8.35 3.95 8.12
N LEU A 13 -7.43 4.87 8.41
CA LEU A 13 -6.47 4.73 9.50
C LEU A 13 -7.10 4.77 10.89
N LYS A 14 -8.30 5.33 11.08
CA LYS A 14 -9.03 5.27 12.36
C LYS A 14 -9.33 3.85 12.83
N ASN A 15 -9.34 2.89 11.91
CA ASN A 15 -9.58 1.48 12.24
C ASN A 15 -8.36 0.81 12.91
N TYR A 16 -7.17 1.42 12.83
CA TYR A 16 -5.94 0.92 13.46
C TYR A 16 -5.75 1.59 14.81
N LYS A 17 -6.50 1.09 15.81
CA LYS A 17 -6.61 1.71 17.14
C LYS A 17 -5.29 1.77 17.91
N ASP A 18 -4.39 0.85 17.61
CA ASP A 18 -3.09 0.72 18.29
C ASP A 18 -2.05 1.70 17.72
N ILE A 19 -2.41 2.49 16.70
CA ILE A 19 -1.55 3.55 16.17
C ILE A 19 -2.24 4.90 16.37
N PRO A 20 -1.60 5.87 17.03
CA PRO A 20 -2.14 7.23 17.09
C PRO A 20 -2.32 7.81 15.68
N LEU A 21 -3.55 8.13 15.32
CA LEU A 21 -3.90 8.61 13.97
C LEU A 21 -3.09 9.83 13.55
N ASP A 22 -2.89 10.78 14.47
CA ASP A 22 -2.15 12.00 14.18
C ASP A 22 -0.66 11.72 13.94
N PHE A 23 -0.06 10.78 14.68
CA PHE A 23 1.31 10.30 14.47
C PHE A 23 1.48 9.73 13.06
N ALA A 24 0.60 8.81 12.65
CA ALA A 24 0.67 8.18 11.34
C ALA A 24 0.47 9.22 10.21
N MET A 25 -0.51 10.11 10.34
CA MET A 25 -0.80 11.12 9.33
C MET A 25 0.31 12.18 9.22
N GLU A 26 0.97 12.54 10.32
CA GLU A 26 2.12 13.45 10.32
C GLU A 26 3.30 12.82 9.56
N HIS A 27 3.66 11.58 9.89
CA HIS A 27 4.72 10.84 9.20
C HIS A 27 4.43 10.66 7.72
N VAL A 28 3.18 10.35 7.35
CA VAL A 28 2.77 10.27 5.94
C VAL A 28 2.99 11.61 5.24
N ARG A 29 2.51 12.73 5.83
CA ARG A 29 2.63 14.07 5.23
C ARG A 29 4.10 14.49 5.04
N ASP A 30 4.95 14.17 6.01
CA ASP A 30 6.38 14.50 5.96
C ASP A 30 7.14 13.60 5.00
N THR A 31 6.78 12.32 4.91
CA THR A 31 7.35 11.34 3.98
C THR A 31 7.05 11.72 2.54
N ILE A 32 5.78 11.98 2.22
CA ILE A 32 5.39 12.36 0.86
C ILE A 32 5.76 13.80 0.51
N LYS A 33 6.39 14.56 1.44
CA LYS A 33 6.77 15.97 1.30
C LYS A 33 5.58 16.85 0.91
N LYS A 34 4.43 16.61 1.54
CA LYS A 34 3.16 17.33 1.30
C LYS A 34 2.65 17.23 -0.14
N ARG A 35 3.15 16.28 -0.96
CA ARG A 35 2.63 16.02 -2.30
C ARG A 35 1.23 15.44 -2.22
N THR A 36 0.38 15.83 -3.17
CA THR A 36 -0.98 15.29 -3.34
C THR A 36 -0.95 13.77 -3.55
N ILE A 37 -1.78 13.03 -2.82
CA ILE A 37 -1.99 11.58 -3.01
C ILE A 37 -2.84 11.35 -4.27
N LYS A 38 -2.42 10.44 -5.16
CA LYS A 38 -3.17 9.99 -6.35
C LYS A 38 -3.89 8.66 -6.13
N ALA A 39 -3.29 7.77 -5.36
CA ALA A 39 -3.88 6.51 -4.93
C ALA A 39 -3.15 6.02 -3.67
N PHE A 40 -3.84 5.20 -2.88
CA PHE A 40 -3.22 4.50 -1.76
C PHE A 40 -3.90 3.16 -1.54
N HIS A 41 -3.19 2.27 -0.85
CA HIS A 41 -3.75 1.02 -0.33
C HIS A 41 -3.15 0.76 1.05
N VAL A 42 -4.00 0.40 2.01
CA VAL A 42 -3.57 -0.09 3.32
C VAL A 42 -3.70 -1.60 3.28
N ASN A 43 -2.58 -2.29 3.43
CA ASN A 43 -2.44 -3.72 3.42
C ASN A 43 -2.27 -4.21 4.87
N LYS A 44 -3.16 -5.10 5.31
CA LYS A 44 -3.03 -5.75 6.64
C LYS A 44 -1.85 -6.73 6.66
N HIS A 45 -1.47 -7.28 5.52
CA HIS A 45 -0.29 -8.13 5.43
C HIS A 45 0.98 -7.30 5.60
N ILE A 46 1.82 -7.73 6.53
CA ILE A 46 3.11 -7.10 6.82
C ILE A 46 4.21 -7.75 5.97
N PRO A 47 5.08 -6.96 5.31
CA PRO A 47 6.22 -7.50 4.60
C PRO A 47 7.15 -8.27 5.54
N GLN A 48 7.78 -9.31 5.01
CA GLN A 48 8.67 -10.18 5.78
C GLN A 48 9.81 -9.38 6.43
N GLY A 49 10.05 -9.65 7.72
CA GLY A 49 11.09 -8.98 8.52
C GLY A 49 10.61 -7.76 9.30
N TYR A 50 9.33 -7.39 9.21
CA TYR A 50 8.74 -6.30 10.00
C TYR A 50 7.56 -6.72 10.86
N GLU A 51 7.29 -8.02 10.99
CA GLU A 51 6.10 -8.57 11.67
C GLU A 51 6.01 -8.10 13.14
N ASP A 52 7.16 -7.92 13.80
CA ASP A 52 7.22 -7.47 15.19
C ASP A 52 7.12 -5.94 15.37
N GLN A 53 7.23 -5.18 14.27
CA GLN A 53 7.33 -3.71 14.31
C GLN A 53 6.18 -3.02 13.58
N GLY A 54 5.61 -3.64 12.56
CA GLY A 54 4.55 -3.09 11.73
C GLY A 54 3.16 -3.56 12.17
N ALA A 55 2.23 -2.63 12.26
CA ALA A 55 0.80 -2.93 12.42
C ALA A 55 0.06 -2.95 11.08
N PHE A 56 0.53 -2.19 10.08
CA PHE A 56 0.09 -2.32 8.69
C PHE A 56 1.14 -1.86 7.69
N ASN A 57 0.94 -2.22 6.43
CA ASN A 57 1.67 -1.70 5.30
C ASN A 57 0.80 -0.70 4.51
N LEU A 58 1.40 0.40 4.06
CA LEU A 58 0.71 1.49 3.37
C LEU A 58 1.48 1.85 2.09
N LEU A 59 0.85 1.60 0.96
CA LEU A 59 1.35 2.02 -0.34
C LEU A 59 0.70 3.34 -0.74
N ILE A 60 1.49 4.32 -1.18
CA ILE A 60 1.00 5.63 -1.61
C ILE A 60 1.64 6.01 -2.94
N VAL A 61 0.82 6.34 -3.94
CA VAL A 61 1.28 7.02 -5.17
C VAL A 61 0.97 8.50 -5.07
N THR A 62 1.96 9.34 -5.31
CA THR A 62 1.81 10.80 -5.23
C THR A 62 1.72 11.45 -6.62
N ALA A 63 1.33 12.74 -6.67
CA ALA A 63 1.33 13.55 -7.89
C ALA A 63 2.72 13.72 -8.52
N GLY A 64 3.80 13.45 -7.77
CA GLY A 64 5.15 13.35 -8.30
C GLY A 64 5.45 12.03 -9.00
N ASN A 65 4.48 11.12 -9.14
CA ASN A 65 4.64 9.78 -9.73
C ASN A 65 5.69 8.91 -8.99
N HIS A 66 5.76 9.07 -7.67
CA HIS A 66 6.53 8.20 -6.78
C HIS A 66 5.58 7.31 -5.99
N LEU A 67 5.95 6.04 -5.88
CA LEU A 67 5.37 5.07 -4.96
C LEU A 67 6.18 5.11 -3.66
N PHE A 68 5.48 5.25 -2.55
CA PHE A 68 6.00 5.06 -1.21
C PHE A 68 5.45 3.76 -0.67
N ASP A 69 6.32 2.86 -0.26
CA ASP A 69 5.97 1.61 0.42
C ASP A 69 6.32 1.75 1.89
N CYS A 70 5.31 1.94 2.74
CA CYS A 70 5.49 2.30 4.15
C CYS A 70 5.11 1.13 5.05
N VAL A 71 5.91 0.85 6.07
CA VAL A 71 5.52 -0.01 7.19
C VAL A 71 5.30 0.89 8.40
N VAL A 72 4.10 0.81 8.99
CA VAL A 72 3.65 1.67 10.08
C VAL A 72 3.31 0.81 11.28
N GLY A 73 3.90 1.13 12.42
CA GLY A 73 3.62 0.56 13.74
C GLY A 73 3.39 1.65 14.79
N GLU A 74 3.26 1.23 16.05
CA GLU A 74 2.97 2.13 17.19
C GLU A 74 4.05 3.21 17.37
N GLU A 75 5.33 2.80 17.33
CA GLU A 75 6.50 3.70 17.43
C GLU A 75 7.44 3.56 16.22
N TYR A 76 6.97 2.91 15.15
CA TYR A 76 7.78 2.55 14.00
C TYR A 76 7.19 3.14 12.72
N PHE A 77 8.01 3.84 11.95
CA PHE A 77 7.64 4.30 10.62
C PHE A 77 8.85 4.18 9.70
N ARG A 78 8.78 3.23 8.76
CA ARG A 78 9.77 3.05 7.70
C ARG A 78 9.07 3.24 6.36
N TYR A 79 9.80 3.77 5.39
CA TYR A 79 9.35 3.75 4.02
C TYR A 79 10.51 3.52 3.05
N ASP A 80 10.19 2.86 1.94
CA ASP A 80 11.00 2.86 0.73
C ASP A 80 10.29 3.70 -0.34
N VAL A 81 11.06 4.33 -1.24
CA VAL A 81 10.51 5.20 -2.29
C VAL A 81 11.07 4.82 -3.65
N VAL A 82 10.17 4.62 -4.60
CA VAL A 82 10.52 4.29 -5.98
C VAL A 82 9.76 5.19 -6.94
N ALA A 83 10.46 5.68 -7.97
CA ALA A 83 9.78 6.34 -9.08
C ALA A 83 8.93 5.29 -9.79
N VAL A 84 7.63 5.54 -10.01
CA VAL A 84 6.72 4.55 -10.62
C VAL A 84 7.22 4.09 -12.00
N LYS A 85 7.91 4.97 -12.75
CA LYS A 85 8.53 4.65 -14.04
C LYS A 85 9.75 3.73 -13.94
N ALA A 86 10.38 3.63 -12.77
CA ALA A 86 11.52 2.77 -12.51
C ALA A 86 11.11 1.37 -12.02
N LEU A 87 9.82 1.08 -11.90
CA LEU A 87 9.35 -0.28 -11.64
C LEU A 87 9.64 -1.14 -12.87
N ASP A 88 10.32 -2.26 -12.67
CA ASP A 88 10.64 -3.23 -13.72
C ASP A 88 9.39 -4.04 -14.08
N LYS A 89 8.67 -4.48 -13.04
CA LYS A 89 7.49 -5.33 -13.17
C LYS A 89 6.34 -4.82 -12.31
N VAL A 90 5.14 -4.84 -12.90
CA VAL A 90 3.87 -4.63 -12.21
C VAL A 90 2.98 -5.81 -12.57
N GLN A 91 2.58 -6.59 -11.57
CA GLN A 91 1.83 -7.82 -11.78
C GLN A 91 0.67 -7.89 -10.78
N VAL A 92 -0.54 -8.05 -11.30
CA VAL A 92 -1.74 -8.35 -10.50
C VAL A 92 -2.18 -9.77 -10.78
N MET A 93 -2.44 -10.54 -9.73
CA MET A 93 -2.81 -11.95 -9.82
C MET A 93 -3.88 -12.30 -8.79
N ASP A 94 -4.90 -13.05 -9.21
CA ASP A 94 -5.73 -13.80 -8.27
C ASP A 94 -4.97 -15.04 -7.81
N GLY A 95 -4.90 -15.22 -6.49
CA GLY A 95 -4.24 -16.34 -5.83
C GLY A 95 -5.20 -17.13 -4.95
N GLN A 96 -4.78 -18.34 -4.61
CA GLN A 96 -5.46 -19.21 -3.66
C GLN A 96 -4.44 -19.72 -2.64
N TRP A 97 -4.84 -19.78 -1.39
CA TRP A 97 -4.04 -20.34 -0.30
C TRP A 97 -4.88 -21.32 0.51
N GLU A 98 -4.30 -22.47 0.84
CA GLU A 98 -4.89 -23.40 1.79
C GLU A 98 -4.54 -22.99 3.20
N ASN A 99 -5.51 -22.39 3.90
CA ASN A 99 -5.38 -22.07 5.29
C ASN A 99 -5.42 -23.35 6.11
N LYS A 100 -4.26 -23.77 6.63
CA LYS A 100 -4.12 -25.00 7.43
C LYS A 100 -4.84 -24.93 8.77
N GLU A 101 -5.05 -23.74 9.32
CA GLU A 101 -5.70 -23.54 10.60
C GLU A 101 -7.22 -23.67 10.47
N THR A 102 -7.79 -23.12 9.39
CA THR A 102 -9.24 -23.17 9.14
C THR A 102 -9.66 -24.31 8.22
N ASN A 103 -8.69 -25.00 7.62
CA ASN A 103 -8.84 -26.06 6.61
C ASN A 103 -9.70 -25.63 5.41
N LYS A 104 -9.52 -24.37 4.97
CA LYS A 104 -10.27 -23.75 3.86
C LYS A 104 -9.32 -23.21 2.81
N THR A 105 -9.77 -23.21 1.56
CA THR A 105 -9.13 -22.45 0.48
C THR A 105 -9.60 -21.00 0.56
N GLU A 106 -8.67 -20.10 0.82
CA GLU A 106 -8.88 -18.66 0.80
C GLU A 106 -8.39 -18.10 -0.54
N THR A 107 -9.13 -17.13 -1.07
CA THR A 107 -8.78 -16.46 -2.33
C THR A 107 -8.31 -15.05 -2.04
N PHE A 108 -7.31 -14.58 -2.74
CA PHE A 108 -6.79 -13.23 -2.56
C PHE A 108 -6.41 -12.59 -3.90
N LEU A 109 -6.35 -11.26 -3.94
CA LEU A 109 -5.74 -10.52 -5.04
C LEU A 109 -4.36 -10.04 -4.59
N SER A 110 -3.31 -10.38 -5.33
CA SER A 110 -1.96 -9.91 -5.08
C SER A 110 -1.57 -8.87 -6.12
N LEU A 111 -0.98 -7.77 -5.65
CA LEU A 111 -0.22 -6.83 -6.46
C LEU A 111 1.26 -6.97 -6.09
N ARG A 112 2.09 -7.30 -7.08
CA ARG A 112 3.55 -7.34 -6.97
C ARG A 112 4.15 -6.23 -7.82
N LEU A 113 5.00 -5.43 -7.18
CA LEU A 113 5.76 -4.34 -7.78
C LEU A 113 7.24 -4.65 -7.57
N SER A 114 8.02 -4.77 -8.65
CA SER A 114 9.44 -5.10 -8.54
C SER A 114 10.31 -3.94 -9.03
N HIS A 115 11.40 -3.70 -8.31
CA HIS A 115 12.45 -2.73 -8.65
C HIS A 115 13.81 -3.32 -8.27
N SER A 116 14.66 -3.59 -9.26
CA SER A 116 15.91 -4.33 -9.07
C SER A 116 15.65 -5.65 -8.33
N ASP A 117 16.31 -5.87 -7.18
CA ASP A 117 16.17 -7.08 -6.37
C ASP A 117 15.05 -6.96 -5.32
N GLU A 118 14.38 -5.79 -5.24
CA GLU A 118 13.32 -5.51 -4.28
C GLU A 118 11.94 -5.84 -4.86
N SER A 119 11.04 -6.31 -3.99
CA SER A 119 9.65 -6.55 -4.34
C SER A 119 8.72 -6.04 -3.25
N HIS A 120 7.82 -5.14 -3.65
CA HIS A 120 6.74 -4.63 -2.82
C HIS A 120 5.48 -5.43 -3.14
N VAL A 121 4.88 -6.03 -2.11
CA VAL A 121 3.74 -6.92 -2.26
C VAL A 121 2.56 -6.39 -1.44
N ALA A 122 1.44 -6.17 -2.13
CA ALA A 122 0.17 -5.87 -1.50
C ALA A 122 -0.82 -7.02 -1.71
N LEU A 123 -1.60 -7.34 -0.68
CA LEU A 123 -2.62 -8.39 -0.73
C LEU A 123 -3.98 -7.82 -0.36
N ALA A 124 -5.01 -8.18 -1.11
CA ALA A 124 -6.40 -8.05 -0.70
C ALA A 124 -6.92 -9.45 -0.41
N LEU A 125 -7.08 -9.74 0.88
CA LEU A 125 -7.59 -11.02 1.39
C LEU A 125 -9.12 -11.02 1.42
N GLU A 126 -9.72 -9.83 1.48
CA GLU A 126 -11.16 -9.63 1.50
C GLU A 126 -11.64 -8.86 0.27
N ASP A 127 -12.88 -9.11 -0.15
CA ASP A 127 -13.47 -8.43 -1.32
C ASP A 127 -13.54 -6.91 -1.16
N GLY A 128 -13.68 -6.41 0.07
CA GLY A 128 -13.67 -4.98 0.37
C GLY A 128 -12.32 -4.29 0.11
N GLU A 129 -11.22 -5.03 0.11
CA GLU A 129 -9.87 -4.50 -0.08
C GLU A 129 -9.50 -4.40 -1.57
N ARG A 130 -10.05 -5.30 -2.40
CA ARG A 130 -9.78 -5.40 -3.84
C ARG A 130 -9.93 -4.07 -4.62
N PRO A 131 -10.98 -3.24 -4.39
CA PRO A 131 -11.12 -1.97 -5.11
C PRO A 131 -9.94 -1.02 -4.91
N SER A 132 -9.35 -0.98 -3.72
CA SER A 132 -8.22 -0.09 -3.43
C SER A 132 -6.93 -0.55 -4.12
N ILE A 133 -6.66 -1.87 -4.16
CA ILE A 133 -5.55 -2.44 -4.93
C ILE A 133 -5.73 -2.18 -6.43
N LYS A 134 -6.94 -2.37 -6.97
CA LYS A 134 -7.23 -2.10 -8.38
C LYS A 134 -7.00 -0.63 -8.72
N ALA A 135 -7.53 0.30 -7.92
CA ALA A 135 -7.32 1.74 -8.11
C ALA A 135 -5.83 2.13 -8.03
N LEU A 136 -5.07 1.54 -7.09
CA LEU A 136 -3.62 1.74 -7.01
C LEU A 136 -2.92 1.23 -8.28
N THR A 137 -3.28 0.04 -8.74
CA THR A 137 -2.73 -0.59 -9.95
C THR A 137 -3.01 0.26 -11.18
N ASP A 138 -4.26 0.71 -11.37
CA ASP A 138 -4.67 1.52 -12.52
C ASP A 138 -3.86 2.81 -12.60
N VAL A 139 -3.66 3.49 -11.46
CA VAL A 139 -2.81 4.69 -11.39
C VAL A 139 -1.35 4.37 -11.73
N ILE A 140 -0.80 3.27 -11.23
CA ILE A 140 0.57 2.83 -11.54
C ILE A 140 0.72 2.54 -13.04
N LEU A 141 -0.23 1.81 -13.63
CA LEU A 141 -0.21 1.44 -15.04
C LEU A 141 -0.37 2.67 -15.94
N ALA A 142 -1.27 3.61 -15.62
CA ALA A 142 -1.42 4.85 -16.38
C ALA A 142 -0.16 5.73 -16.34
N ILE A 143 0.60 5.70 -15.25
CA ILE A 143 1.88 6.43 -15.14
C ILE A 143 2.99 5.74 -15.96
N ARG A 144 3.04 4.40 -15.94
CA ARG A 144 4.05 3.62 -16.69
C ARG A 144 3.75 3.59 -18.19
N ASN A 145 2.48 3.53 -18.56
CA ASN A 145 1.99 3.38 -19.92
C ASN A 145 1.02 4.52 -20.27
N PRO A 146 1.51 5.78 -20.41
CA PRO A 146 0.65 6.95 -20.60
C PRO A 146 -0.08 6.98 -21.96
N GLU A 147 0.29 6.09 -22.89
CA GLU A 147 -0.29 6.02 -24.23
C GLU A 147 -1.34 4.90 -24.39
N ASN A 148 -1.61 4.14 -23.33
CA ASN A 148 -2.64 3.09 -23.29
C ASN A 148 -3.95 3.59 -22.66
#